data_AF-A0ABD5GBH2-F1
#
_entry.id   AF-A0ABD5GBH2-F1
#
_cell.length_a   1.000
_cell.length_b   1.000
_cell.length_c   1.000
_cell.angle_alpha   90.00
_cell.angle_beta   90.00
_cell.angle_gamma   90.00
#
_symmetry.space_group_name_H-M   'P 1'
#
loop_
_entity.id
_entity.type
_entity.pdbx_description
1 polymer ?
#
loop_
_entity_poly.entity_id
_entity_poly.type
_entity_poly.pdbx_seq_one_letter_code
_entity_poly.pdbx_strand_id
1 'polypeptide(L)' 'MTGRTLLARLQRWAQLYQQRRDLARASDAMLKDLGLSRADVMRESERPFWDDPLAK' A
#
# COMPACT_ATOMS: atom_id res chain seq x y z
N MET A 1 11.62 26.48 -8.30
CA MET A 1 11.26 25.87 -6.99
C MET A 1 10.43 24.61 -7.25
N THR A 2 11.03 23.47 -7.58
CA THR A 2 10.29 22.27 -8.06
C THR A 2 10.73 20.98 -7.37
N GLY A 3 11.30 21.07 -6.16
CA GLY A 3 11.75 19.90 -5.38
C GLY A 3 10.74 19.37 -4.37
N ARG A 4 9.64 20.10 -4.12
CA ARG A 4 8.67 19.80 -3.03
C ARG A 4 7.67 18.69 -3.39
N THR A 5 7.44 18.42 -4.67
CA THR A 5 6.46 17.41 -5.12
C THR A 5 7.00 15.99 -5.04
N LEU A 6 8.30 15.80 -5.29
CA LEU A 6 8.96 14.48 -5.22
C LEU A 6 9.01 13.95 -3.79
N LEU A 7 9.39 14.79 -2.82
CA LEU A 7 9.42 14.40 -1.41
C LEU A 7 8.03 14.07 -0.87
N ALA A 8 7.01 14.87 -1.21
CA ALA A 8 5.63 14.59 -0.82
C ALA A 8 5.11 13.28 -1.41
N ARG A 9 5.49 12.96 -2.65
CA ARG A 9 5.14 11.70 -3.32
C ARG A 9 5.84 10.50 -2.68
N LEU A 10 7.12 10.64 -2.34
CA LEU A 10 7.87 9.63 -1.59
C LEU A 10 7.27 9.38 -0.20
N GLN A 11 6.86 10.43 0.53
CA GLN A 11 6.19 10.27 1.82
C GLN A 11 4.85 9.55 1.68
N ARG A 12 4.06 9.87 0.66
CA ARG A 12 2.80 9.17 0.37
C ARG A 12 3.02 7.70 0.08
N TRP A 13 4.06 7.36 -0.70
CA TRP A 13 4.43 5.97 -0.97
C TRP A 13 4.91 5.24 0.29
N ALA A 14 5.70 5.89 1.15
CA ALA A 14 6.13 5.31 2.42
C ALA A 14 4.95 5.03 3.35
N GLN A 15 3.96 5.92 3.39
CA GLN A 15 2.73 5.74 4.18
C GLN A 15 1.89 4.57 3.64
N LEU A 16 1.73 4.48 2.32
CA LEU A 16 1.06 3.35 1.66
C LEU A 16 1.78 2.03 1.93
N TYR A 17 3.12 2.02 1.89
CA TYR A 17 3.91 0.83 2.17
C TYR A 17 3.77 0.36 3.63
N GLN A 18 3.79 1.30 4.59
CA GLN A 18 3.51 1.01 5.99
C GLN A 18 2.10 0.42 6.16
N GLN A 19 1.08 1.04 5.57
CA GLN A 19 -0.29 0.52 5.61
C GLN A 19 -0.39 -0.87 4.99
N ARG A 20 0.25 -1.13 3.85
CA ARG A 20 0.27 -2.45 3.22
C ARG A 20 1.00 -3.47 4.08
N ARG A 21 2.10 -3.09 4.75
CA ARG A 21 2.80 -3.98 5.71
C ARG A 21 1.95 -4.31 6.93
N ASP A 22 1.22 -3.34 7.47
CA ASP A 22 0.31 -3.58 8.57
C ASP A 22 -0.86 -4.46 8.15
N LEU A 23 -1.38 -4.27 6.93
CA LEU A 23 -2.43 -5.10 6.34
C LEU A 23 -1.93 -6.51 5.98
N ALA A 24 -0.66 -6.65 5.55
CA ALA A 24 0.01 -7.93 5.34
C ALA A 24 0.34 -8.66 6.65
N ARG A 25 0.54 -7.91 7.74
CA ARG A 25 0.63 -8.43 9.11
C ARG A 25 -0.72 -8.69 9.75
N ALA A 26 -1.79 -8.10 9.23
CA ALA A 26 -3.14 -8.35 9.72
C ALA A 26 -3.45 -9.84 9.64
N SER A 27 -4.06 -10.37 10.69
CA SER A 27 -4.41 -11.78 10.77
C SER A 27 -5.44 -12.14 9.71
N ASP A 28 -5.42 -13.39 9.23
CA ASP A 28 -6.37 -13.90 8.24
C ASP A 28 -7.85 -13.71 8.63
N ALA A 29 -8.15 -13.62 9.93
CA ALA A 29 -9.49 -13.26 10.42
C ALA A 29 -9.91 -11.83 10.05
N MET A 30 -9.02 -10.86 10.19
CA MET A 30 -9.27 -9.45 9.81
C MET A 30 -9.35 -9.30 8.28
N LEU A 31 -8.54 -10.08 7.55
CA LEU A 31 -8.64 -10.15 6.10
C LEU A 31 -9.99 -10.71 5.66
N LYS A 32 -10.47 -11.78 6.30
CA LYS A 32 -11.79 -12.36 6.05
C LYS A 32 -12.93 -11.38 6.33
N ASP A 33 -12.84 -10.61 7.41
CA ASP A 33 -13.84 -9.60 7.77
C ASP A 33 -13.94 -8.49 6.70
N LEU A 34 -12.81 -8.11 6.11
CA LEU A 34 -12.71 -7.21 4.97
C LEU A 34 -13.10 -7.85 3.62
N GLY A 35 -13.39 -9.15 3.59
CA GLY A 35 -13.64 -9.90 2.36
C GLY A 35 -12.40 -10.11 1.48
N LEU A 36 -11.19 -9.93 2.03
CA LEU A 36 -9.93 -10.05 1.32
C LEU A 36 -9.30 -11.43 1.57
N SER A 37 -8.75 -12.03 0.51
CA SER A 37 -7.93 -13.24 0.63
C SER A 37 -6.46 -12.87 0.88
N ARG A 38 -5.76 -13.69 1.67
CA ARG A 38 -4.31 -13.54 1.91
C ARG A 38 -3.52 -13.46 0.60
N ALA A 39 -3.92 -14.24 -0.40
CA ALA A 39 -3.32 -14.22 -1.72
C ALA A 39 -3.47 -12.87 -2.42
N ASP A 40 -4.62 -12.21 -2.28
CA ASP A 40 -4.86 -10.91 -2.90
C ASP A 40 -4.10 -9.79 -2.20
N VAL A 41 -4.01 -9.85 -0.86
CA VAL A 41 -3.17 -8.92 -0.08
C VAL A 41 -1.69 -9.08 -0.41
N MET A 42 -1.20 -10.31 -0.58
CA MET A 42 0.19 -10.56 -0.98
C MET A 42 0.46 -10.09 -2.41
N ARG A 43 -0.43 -10.41 -3.35
CA ARG A 43 -0.33 -9.96 -4.74
C ARG A 43 -0.33 -8.44 -4.85
N GLU A 44 -1.15 -7.77 -4.05
CA GLU A 44 -1.18 -6.31 -3.96
C GLU A 44 0.07 -5.78 -3.25
N SER A 45 0.57 -6.46 -2.21
CA SER A 45 1.83 -6.08 -1.51
C SER A 45 3.07 -6.24 -2.38
N GLU A 46 3.05 -7.15 -3.35
CA GLU A 46 4.09 -7.37 -4.36
C GLU A 46 4.04 -6.36 -5.50
N ARG A 47 2.97 -5.57 -5.62
CA ARG A 47 2.92 -4.52 -6.64
C ARG A 47 3.98 -3.45 -6.37
N PRO A 48 4.56 -2.87 -7.43
CA PRO A 48 5.56 -1.84 -7.24
C PRO A 48 4.99 -0.65 -6.47
N PHE A 49 5.75 -0.13 -5.51
CA PHE A 49 5.31 1.00 -4.66
C PHE A 49 5.01 2.29 -5.45
N TRP A 50 5.45 2.38 -6.72
CA TRP A 50 5.19 3.50 -7.62
C TRP A 50 3.89 3.38 -8.43
N ASP A 51 3.20 2.23 -8.35
CA ASP A 51 1.88 2.01 -8.95
C ASP A 51 0.80 2.63 -8.04
N ASP A 52 0.67 3.96 -8.14
CA ASP A 52 -0.30 4.75 -7.38
C ASP A 52 -1.62 4.82 -8.16
N PRO A 53 -2.68 4.09 -7.74
CA PRO A 53 -3.97 4.09 -8.44
C PRO A 53 -4.69 5.45 -8.39
N LEU A 54 -4.21 6.38 -7.57
CA LEU A 54 -4.73 7.75 -7.45
C LEU A 54 -3.86 8.77 -8.20
N ALA A 55 -2.82 8.35 -8.93
CA ALA A 55 -2.13 9.21 -9.90
C ALA A 55 -2.98 9.35 -11.17
N LYS A 56 -4.17 9.95 -11.03
CA LYS A 56 -5.02 10.42 -12.13
C LYS A 56 -5.30 11.91 -11.99
#